data_AF-A0A1I3C587-F1
#
_entry.id   AF-A0A1I3C587-F1
#
_cell.length_a   1.000
_cell.length_b   1.000
_cell.length_c   1.000
_cell.angle_alpha   90.00
_cell.angle_beta   90.00
_cell.angle_gamma   90.00
#
_symmetry.space_group_name_H-M   'P 1'
#
loop_
_entity.id
_entity.type
_entity.pdbx_description
1 polymer ?
#
loop_
_entity_poly.entity_id
_entity_poly.type
_entity_poly.pdbx_seq_one_letter_code
_entity_poly.pdbx_strand_id
1 'polypeptide(L)'
;MKKNNIIAASAVELAGQRVLFDANVWILVNGFYPEAAKRRADAYSAAYKQLLDADNTIIVNDYVIGEVFNRCCKMEYDVAKQADPSIPYFKKYRASDDFRSTLESVRDTCLNIVSDCEFVPVGGGHYQIADIVNACFDRCADFSDRVLIAFCAVEQLYVMTDDFDYVNSGLKIITANNRMLT
;
A
#
# COMPACT_ATOMS: atom_id res chain seq x y z
N MET A 1 9.66 6.51 -24.20
CA MET A 1 10.24 5.16 -24.06
C MET A 1 9.23 4.32 -23.30
N LYS A 2 8.84 3.13 -23.78
CA LYS A 2 8.04 2.20 -22.97
C LYS A 2 8.86 1.88 -21.71
N LYS A 3 8.28 2.09 -20.54
CA LYS A 3 8.89 1.74 -19.27
C LYS A 3 8.81 0.22 -19.13
N ASN A 4 9.83 -0.50 -19.62
CA ASN A 4 9.88 -1.98 -19.65
C ASN A 4 9.74 -2.65 -18.26
N ASN A 5 9.74 -1.86 -17.19
CA ASN A 5 9.61 -2.28 -15.80
C ASN A 5 8.21 -2.07 -15.21
N ILE A 6 7.21 -1.59 -15.97
CA ILE A 6 5.84 -1.38 -15.48
C ILE A 6 4.86 -2.29 -16.22
N ILE A 7 4.12 -3.08 -15.46
CA ILE A 7 3.12 -4.05 -15.91
C ILE A 7 1.73 -3.53 -15.51
N ALA A 8 0.77 -3.57 -16.43
CA ALA A 8 -0.60 -3.27 -16.08
C ALA A 8 -1.18 -4.39 -15.20
N ALA A 9 -1.88 -4.04 -14.12
CA ALA A 9 -2.51 -5.01 -13.22
C ALA A 9 -3.47 -5.96 -13.97
N SER A 10 -4.12 -5.49 -15.04
CA SER A 10 -4.99 -6.30 -15.91
C SER A 10 -4.24 -7.29 -16.82
N ALA A 11 -2.92 -7.23 -16.88
CA ALA A 11 -2.07 -8.04 -17.75
C ALA A 11 -0.91 -8.67 -16.95
N VAL A 12 -1.10 -8.91 -15.66
CA VAL A 12 -0.07 -9.51 -14.83
C VAL A 12 0.05 -11.00 -15.17
N GLU A 13 1.25 -11.40 -15.60
CA GLU A 13 1.60 -12.79 -15.89
C GLU A 13 2.93 -13.07 -15.18
N LEU A 14 2.87 -13.23 -13.86
CA LEU A 14 4.02 -13.53 -13.00
C LEU A 14 3.79 -14.86 -12.29
N ALA A 15 4.83 -15.67 -12.16
CA ALA A 15 4.81 -16.92 -11.42
C ALA A 15 6.08 -17.08 -10.59
N GLY A 16 5.93 -17.61 -9.37
CA GLY A 16 7.05 -17.85 -8.45
C GLY A 16 7.85 -16.59 -8.08
N GLN A 17 7.26 -15.40 -8.19
CA GLN A 17 7.89 -14.13 -7.81
C GLN A 17 7.48 -13.71 -6.40
N ARG A 18 8.26 -12.80 -5.82
CA ARG A 18 7.91 -12.10 -4.58
C ARG A 18 7.37 -10.71 -4.92
N VAL A 19 6.20 -10.38 -4.37
CA VAL A 19 5.49 -9.13 -4.68
C VAL A 19 5.10 -8.43 -3.40
N LEU A 20 5.58 -7.20 -3.20
CA LEU A 20 5.10 -6.33 -2.13
C LEU A 20 3.90 -5.52 -2.62
N PHE A 21 2.84 -5.50 -1.82
CA PHE A 21 1.69 -4.65 -2.07
C PHE A 21 1.81 -3.40 -1.23
N ASP A 22 1.72 -2.25 -1.89
CA ASP A 22 1.68 -0.95 -1.25
C ASP A 22 0.37 -0.76 -0.44
N ALA A 23 0.40 0.13 0.56
CA ALA A 23 -0.74 0.41 1.42
C ALA A 23 -1.98 0.87 0.63
N ASN A 24 -1.80 1.71 -0.40
CA ASN A 24 -2.90 2.15 -1.25
C ASN A 24 -3.60 1.00 -2.00
N VAL A 25 -2.87 -0.07 -2.34
CA VAL A 25 -3.44 -1.27 -2.96
C VAL A 25 -4.21 -2.08 -1.93
N TRP A 26 -3.66 -2.28 -0.73
CA TRP A 26 -4.38 -2.95 0.36
C TRP A 26 -5.68 -2.25 0.72
N ILE A 27 -5.67 -0.91 0.78
CA ILE A 27 -6.86 -0.08 1.01
C ILE A 27 -7.91 -0.33 -0.08
N LEU A 28 -7.50 -0.38 -1.34
CA LEU A 28 -8.40 -0.67 -2.47
C LEU A 28 -8.95 -2.10 -2.40
N VAL A 29 -8.10 -3.11 -2.20
CA VAL A 29 -8.54 -4.51 -2.17
C VAL A 29 -9.47 -4.80 -0.99
N ASN A 30 -9.28 -4.12 0.15
CA ASN A 30 -10.09 -4.31 1.36
C ASN A 30 -11.34 -3.42 1.42
N GLY A 31 -11.72 -2.74 0.33
CA GLY A 31 -12.99 -2.02 0.28
C GLY A 31 -12.99 -0.60 0.86
N PHE A 32 -11.84 -0.10 1.31
CA PHE A 32 -11.72 1.26 1.86
C PHE A 32 -11.60 2.28 0.72
N TYR A 33 -12.63 2.45 -0.10
CA TYR A 33 -12.58 3.35 -1.23
C TYR A 33 -13.95 3.93 -1.63
N PRO A 34 -14.00 5.14 -2.22
CA PRO A 34 -15.22 5.67 -2.80
C PRO A 34 -15.56 4.93 -4.11
N GLU A 35 -16.84 4.85 -4.47
CA GLU A 35 -17.34 4.14 -5.67
C GLU A 35 -16.56 4.47 -6.96
N ALA A 36 -16.11 5.72 -7.13
CA ALA A 36 -15.30 6.15 -8.28
C ALA A 36 -13.97 5.37 -8.44
N ALA A 37 -13.46 4.74 -7.38
CA ALA A 37 -12.26 3.91 -7.40
C ALA A 37 -12.55 2.43 -7.66
N LYS A 38 -13.82 2.00 -7.72
CA LYS A 38 -14.22 0.60 -7.85
C LYS A 38 -13.53 -0.13 -9.00
N ARG A 39 -13.43 0.49 -10.18
CA ARG A 39 -12.75 -0.13 -11.34
C ARG A 39 -11.27 -0.44 -11.06
N ARG A 40 -10.57 0.44 -10.32
CA ARG A 40 -9.18 0.19 -9.91
C ARG A 40 -9.11 -0.91 -8.87
N ALA A 41 -10.01 -0.90 -7.88
CA ALA A 41 -10.10 -1.95 -6.89
C ALA A 41 -10.35 -3.33 -7.53
N ASP A 42 -11.30 -3.42 -8.48
CA ASP A 42 -11.59 -4.65 -9.22
C ASP A 42 -10.33 -5.15 -9.97
N ALA A 43 -9.56 -4.25 -10.58
CA ALA A 43 -8.32 -4.60 -11.29
C ALA A 43 -7.23 -5.11 -10.34
N TYR A 44 -7.04 -4.48 -9.18
CA TYR A 44 -6.08 -4.94 -8.18
C TYR A 44 -6.51 -6.26 -7.53
N SER A 45 -7.78 -6.44 -7.22
CA SER A 45 -8.31 -7.70 -6.69
C SER A 45 -8.16 -8.85 -7.68
N ALA A 46 -8.37 -8.61 -8.98
CA ALA A 46 -8.13 -9.60 -10.02
C ALA A 46 -6.63 -9.95 -10.13
N ALA A 47 -5.76 -8.94 -10.12
CA ALA A 47 -4.31 -9.14 -10.14
C ALA A 47 -3.82 -9.91 -8.91
N TYR A 48 -4.32 -9.58 -7.72
CA TYR A 48 -4.01 -10.29 -6.48
C TYR A 48 -4.38 -11.77 -6.58
N LYS A 49 -5.60 -12.07 -7.02
CA LYS A 49 -6.04 -13.45 -7.26
C LYS A 49 -5.12 -14.19 -8.23
N GLN A 50 -4.76 -13.56 -9.35
CA GLN A 50 -3.86 -14.18 -10.33
C GLN A 50 -2.47 -14.46 -9.76
N LEU A 51 -1.93 -13.56 -8.94
CA LEU A 51 -0.63 -13.76 -8.30
C LEU A 51 -0.67 -14.94 -7.31
N LEU A 52 -1.72 -15.05 -6.51
CA LEU A 52 -1.92 -16.18 -5.59
C LEU A 52 -2.07 -17.50 -6.36
N ASP A 53 -2.88 -17.52 -7.41
CA ASP A 53 -3.15 -18.72 -8.21
C ASP A 53 -1.89 -19.18 -9.01
N ALA A 54 -0.85 -18.34 -9.11
CA ALA A 54 0.40 -18.61 -9.83
C ALA A 54 1.64 -18.80 -8.92
N ASP A 55 1.43 -19.24 -7.68
CA ASP A 55 2.48 -19.56 -6.69
C ASP A 55 3.44 -18.39 -6.40
N ASN A 56 2.97 -17.14 -6.51
CA ASN A 56 3.75 -15.99 -6.07
C ASN A 56 3.64 -15.81 -4.56
N THR A 57 4.69 -15.28 -3.95
CA THR A 57 4.70 -14.92 -2.53
C THR A 57 4.36 -13.46 -2.36
N ILE A 58 3.31 -13.17 -1.60
CA ILE A 58 2.95 -11.79 -1.26
C ILE A 58 3.70 -11.38 0.00
N ILE A 59 4.46 -10.28 -0.11
CA ILE A 59 5.30 -9.73 0.96
C ILE A 59 4.58 -8.54 1.59
N VAL A 60 4.62 -8.47 2.92
CA VAL A 60 4.19 -7.30 3.68
C VAL A 60 5.21 -6.96 4.77
N ASN A 61 5.27 -5.69 5.16
CA ASN A 61 6.20 -5.23 6.20
C ASN A 61 5.53 -4.24 7.16
N ASP A 62 6.28 -3.81 8.17
CA ASP A 62 5.87 -2.90 9.23
C ASP A 62 5.45 -1.51 8.71
N TYR A 63 6.07 -1.01 7.64
CA TYR A 63 5.70 0.27 7.03
C TYR A 63 4.33 0.18 6.33
N VAL A 64 4.11 -0.86 5.52
CA VAL A 64 2.83 -1.11 4.85
C VAL A 64 1.70 -1.28 5.87
N ILE A 65 1.87 -2.15 6.87
CA ILE A 65 0.84 -2.38 7.89
C ILE A 65 0.56 -1.11 8.71
N GLY A 66 1.60 -0.38 9.09
CA GLY A 66 1.47 0.87 9.84
C GLY A 66 0.71 1.93 9.06
N GLU A 67 0.95 2.04 7.76
CA GLU A 67 0.24 2.96 6.88
C GLU A 67 -1.21 2.54 6.66
N VAL A 68 -1.47 1.26 6.33
CA VAL A 68 -2.85 0.73 6.19
C VAL A 68 -3.66 1.02 7.45
N PHE A 69 -3.11 0.70 8.63
CA PHE A 69 -3.80 0.91 9.90
C PHE A 69 -4.15 2.39 10.10
N ASN A 70 -3.18 3.29 9.95
CA ASN A 70 -3.40 4.72 10.21
C ASN A 70 -4.29 5.37 9.16
N ARG A 71 -4.12 4.99 7.88
CA ARG A 71 -4.87 5.56 6.76
C ARG A 71 -6.34 5.12 6.81
N CYS A 72 -6.62 3.83 7.07
CA CYS A 72 -8.00 3.36 7.24
C CYS A 72 -8.68 4.03 8.43
N CYS A 73 -8.01 4.13 9.59
CA CYS A 73 -8.55 4.88 10.74
C CYS A 73 -8.88 6.33 10.37
N LYS A 74 -8.00 6.99 9.61
CA LYS A 74 -8.20 8.38 9.19
C LYS A 74 -9.38 8.51 8.22
N MET A 75 -9.54 7.57 7.29
CA MET A 75 -10.66 7.55 6.34
C MET A 75 -12.00 7.40 7.05
N GLU A 76 -12.10 6.45 7.97
CA GLU A 76 -13.33 6.23 8.76
C GLU A 76 -13.67 7.45 9.64
N TYR A 77 -12.65 8.08 10.24
CA TYR A 77 -12.83 9.36 10.92
C TYR A 77 -13.34 10.45 9.98
N ASP A 78 -12.80 10.56 8.77
CA ASP A 78 -13.22 11.60 7.82
C ASP A 78 -14.68 11.38 7.38
N VAL A 79 -15.10 10.13 7.17
CA VAL A 79 -16.51 9.78 6.90
C VAL A 79 -17.40 10.16 8.07
N ALA A 80 -17.03 9.77 9.29
CA ALA A 80 -17.80 10.08 10.49
C ALA A 80 -17.91 11.60 10.70
N LYS A 81 -16.79 12.33 10.57
CA LYS A 81 -16.73 13.80 10.73
C LYS A 81 -17.52 14.55 9.66
N GLN A 82 -17.59 13.99 8.44
CA GLN A 82 -18.43 14.54 7.37
C GLN A 82 -19.92 14.33 7.68
N ALA A 83 -20.30 13.18 8.25
CA ALA A 83 -21.67 12.90 8.66
C ALA A 83 -22.10 13.70 9.90
N ASP A 84 -21.19 13.90 10.85
CA ASP A 84 -21.39 14.73 12.04
C ASP A 84 -20.20 15.68 12.29
N PRO A 85 -20.33 16.96 11.92
CA PRO A 85 -19.34 17.98 12.20
C PRO A 85 -19.06 18.23 13.69
N SER A 86 -19.85 17.70 14.62
CA SER A 86 -19.63 17.83 16.06
C SER A 86 -18.53 16.91 16.61
N ILE A 87 -18.23 15.82 15.88
CA ILE A 87 -17.19 14.84 16.26
C ILE A 87 -15.86 15.57 16.55
N PRO A 88 -15.19 15.27 17.68
CA PRO A 88 -13.94 15.97 18.03
C PRO A 88 -12.83 15.67 17.02
N TYR A 89 -11.74 16.43 17.06
CA TYR A 89 -10.59 16.17 16.18
C TYR A 89 -10.05 14.74 16.33
N PHE A 90 -9.46 14.22 15.24
CA PHE A 90 -9.12 12.80 15.06
C PHE A 90 -8.53 12.10 16.28
N LYS A 91 -7.48 12.65 16.91
CA LYS A 91 -6.83 11.97 18.05
C LYS A 91 -7.77 11.79 19.24
N LYS A 92 -8.66 12.75 19.50
CA LYS A 92 -9.64 12.66 20.59
C LYS A 92 -10.75 11.68 20.25
N TYR A 93 -11.23 11.66 19.00
CA TYR A 93 -12.25 10.70 18.57
C TYR A 93 -11.71 9.27 18.56
N ARG A 94 -10.49 9.06 18.05
CA ARG A 94 -9.82 7.75 18.03
C ARG A 94 -9.65 7.12 19.42
N ALA A 95 -9.59 7.95 20.47
CA ALA A 95 -9.49 7.50 21.86
C ALA A 95 -10.85 7.29 22.55
N SER A 96 -11.96 7.56 21.86
CA SER A 96 -13.32 7.40 22.40
C SER A 96 -13.88 5.99 22.16
N ASP A 97 -14.84 5.59 23.00
CA ASP A 97 -15.55 4.33 22.83
C ASP A 97 -16.35 4.26 21.51
N ASP A 98 -16.83 5.41 21.00
CA ASP A 98 -17.56 5.50 19.73
C ASP A 98 -16.70 5.04 18.53
N PHE A 99 -15.37 5.11 18.64
CA PHE A 99 -14.45 4.69 17.58
C PHE A 99 -13.94 3.25 17.74
N ARG A 100 -14.35 2.55 18.80
CA ARG A 100 -13.80 1.23 19.15
C ARG A 100 -14.13 0.17 18.11
N SER A 101 -15.36 0.13 17.61
CA SER A 101 -15.78 -0.83 16.57
C SER A 101 -14.99 -0.61 15.27
N THR A 102 -14.74 0.64 14.90
CA THR A 102 -13.87 0.99 13.77
C THR A 102 -12.44 0.48 13.97
N LEU A 103 -11.86 0.68 15.15
CA LEU A 103 -10.51 0.19 15.47
C LEU A 103 -10.43 -1.35 15.44
N GLU A 104 -11.47 -2.04 15.91
CA GLU A 104 -11.56 -3.50 15.86
C GLU A 104 -11.58 -3.99 14.41
N SER A 105 -12.40 -3.36 13.55
CA SER A 105 -12.44 -3.69 12.12
C SER A 105 -11.08 -3.47 11.44
N VAL A 106 -10.42 -2.33 11.67
CA VAL A 106 -9.11 -2.04 11.07
C VAL A 106 -8.03 -2.98 11.58
N ARG A 107 -8.05 -3.31 12.88
CA ARG A 107 -7.15 -4.31 13.48
C ARG A 107 -7.32 -5.66 12.78
N ASP A 108 -8.55 -6.13 12.65
CA ASP A 108 -8.82 -7.45 12.07
C ASP A 108 -8.40 -7.51 10.60
N THR A 109 -8.62 -6.45 9.82
CA THR A 109 -8.06 -6.33 8.48
C THR A 109 -6.53 -6.44 8.47
N CYS A 110 -5.83 -5.70 9.33
CA CYS A 110 -4.36 -5.75 9.38
C CYS A 110 -3.84 -7.13 9.80
N LEU A 111 -4.49 -7.79 10.77
CA LEU A 111 -4.11 -9.13 11.22
C LEU A 111 -4.33 -10.17 10.12
N ASN A 112 -5.41 -10.06 9.33
CA ASN A 112 -5.64 -10.94 8.19
C ASN A 112 -4.54 -10.77 7.14
N ILE A 113 -4.17 -9.53 6.79
CA ILE A 113 -3.06 -9.26 5.84
C ILE A 113 -1.77 -9.91 6.32
N VAL A 114 -1.41 -9.76 7.60
CA VAL A 114 -0.19 -10.36 8.17
C VAL A 114 -0.26 -11.88 8.19
N SER A 115 -1.45 -12.47 8.42
CA SER A 115 -1.63 -13.92 8.44
C SER A 115 -1.57 -14.54 7.04
N ASP A 116 -2.05 -13.82 6.03
CA ASP A 116 -2.17 -14.32 4.65
C ASP A 116 -0.89 -14.09 3.81
N CYS A 117 0.05 -13.27 4.30
CA CYS A 117 1.27 -12.87 3.59
C CYS A 117 2.55 -13.30 4.32
N GLU A 118 3.68 -13.33 3.61
CA GLU A 118 4.99 -13.42 4.24
C GLU A 118 5.37 -12.04 4.84
N PHE A 119 5.46 -11.97 6.16
CA PHE A 119 5.88 -10.76 6.85
C PHE A 119 7.42 -10.65 6.90
N VAL A 120 7.96 -9.57 6.35
CA VAL A 120 9.40 -9.27 6.35
C VAL A 120 9.63 -7.87 6.92
N PRO A 121 10.13 -7.72 8.16
CA PRO A 121 10.34 -6.40 8.76
C PRO A 121 11.46 -5.63 8.06
N VAL A 122 11.31 -4.31 7.97
CA VAL A 122 12.37 -3.45 7.44
C VAL A 122 13.49 -3.28 8.48
N GLY A 123 14.55 -4.08 8.33
CA GLY A 123 15.78 -3.98 9.13
C GLY A 123 16.88 -3.08 8.54
N GLY A 124 17.96 -2.87 9.32
CA GLY A 124 19.08 -1.98 8.99
C GLY A 124 19.95 -2.39 7.79
N GLY A 125 19.69 -3.55 7.18
CA GLY A 125 20.33 -3.97 5.93
C GLY A 125 19.67 -3.42 4.67
N HIS A 126 18.45 -2.88 4.76
CA HIS A 126 17.67 -2.49 3.59
C HIS A 126 17.93 -1.06 3.10
N TYR A 127 18.40 -0.18 3.98
CA TYR A 127 18.64 1.22 3.63
C TYR A 127 19.64 1.89 4.56
N GLN A 128 20.25 2.97 4.09
CA GLN A 128 20.99 3.93 4.93
C GLN A 128 20.10 5.14 5.20
N ILE A 129 19.91 5.48 6.48
CA ILE A 129 18.99 6.56 6.88
C ILE A 129 19.36 7.90 6.23
N ALA A 130 20.65 8.19 6.07
CA ALA A 130 21.10 9.42 5.43
C ALA A 130 20.66 9.50 3.95
N ASP A 131 20.71 8.37 3.22
CA ASP A 131 20.29 8.32 1.82
C ASP A 131 18.79 8.54 1.68
N ILE A 132 17.99 7.96 2.58
CA ILE A 132 16.54 8.18 2.64
C ILE A 132 16.21 9.66 2.89
N VAL A 133 16.83 10.25 3.91
CA VAL A 133 16.59 11.67 4.27
C VAL A 133 16.98 12.61 3.12
N ASN A 134 18.11 12.36 2.45
CA ASN A 134 18.53 13.14 1.29
C ASN A 134 17.55 12.98 0.12
N ALA A 135 17.08 11.77 -0.15
CA ALA A 135 16.11 11.51 -1.23
C ALA A 135 14.74 12.17 -0.98
N CYS A 136 14.33 12.37 0.27
CA CYS A 136 13.13 13.12 0.62
C CYS A 136 13.27 14.61 0.28
N PHE A 137 14.45 15.21 0.49
CA PHE A 137 14.71 16.61 0.19
C PHE A 137 14.66 16.91 -1.32
N ASP A 138 15.32 16.09 -2.13
CA ASP A 138 15.50 16.35 -3.56
C ASP A 138 14.21 16.28 -4.38
N ARG A 139 13.20 15.56 -3.88
CA ARG A 139 11.97 15.26 -4.65
C ARG A 139 10.68 15.56 -3.89
N CYS A 140 10.75 16.16 -2.70
CA CYS A 140 9.61 16.32 -1.78
C CYS A 140 8.83 15.01 -1.57
N ALA A 141 9.54 13.87 -1.56
CA ALA A 141 8.93 12.55 -1.51
C ALA A 141 8.75 12.08 -0.06
N ASP A 142 7.71 11.28 0.18
CA ASP A 142 7.44 10.73 1.51
C ASP A 142 8.57 9.83 1.98
N PHE A 143 8.86 9.88 3.27
CA PHE A 143 9.91 9.09 3.90
C PHE A 143 9.61 7.59 3.80
N SER A 144 8.37 7.20 4.04
CA SER A 144 7.92 5.80 4.04
C SER A 144 8.05 5.21 2.64
N ASP A 145 7.68 5.96 1.60
CA ASP A 145 7.86 5.54 0.21
C ASP A 145 9.33 5.31 -0.13
N ARG A 146 10.23 6.17 0.35
CA ARG A 146 11.67 5.99 0.11
C ARG A 146 12.21 4.74 0.81
N VAL A 147 11.75 4.48 2.03
CA VAL A 147 12.10 3.24 2.74
C VAL A 147 11.57 2.01 2.00
N LEU A 148 10.31 2.03 1.54
CA LEU A 148 9.71 0.93 0.79
C LEU A 148 10.41 0.69 -0.54
N ILE A 149 10.79 1.75 -1.26
CA ILE A 149 11.55 1.63 -2.50
C ILE A 149 12.91 0.97 -2.27
N ALA A 150 13.64 1.41 -1.24
CA ALA A 150 14.94 0.84 -0.89
C ALA A 150 14.81 -0.63 -0.48
N PHE A 151 13.82 -0.95 0.37
CA PHE A 151 13.49 -2.30 0.78
C PHE A 151 13.21 -3.20 -0.43
N CYS A 152 12.32 -2.80 -1.34
CA CYS A 152 11.97 -3.59 -2.50
C CYS A 152 13.16 -3.77 -3.46
N ALA A 153 14.05 -2.78 -3.58
CA ALA A 153 15.25 -2.88 -4.39
C ALA A 153 16.24 -3.93 -3.83
N VAL A 154 16.48 -3.93 -2.52
CA VAL A 154 17.37 -4.88 -1.84
C VAL A 154 16.80 -6.30 -1.91
N GLU A 155 15.51 -6.44 -1.64
CA GLU A 155 14.80 -7.73 -1.66
C GLU A 155 14.43 -8.22 -3.08
N GLN A 156 14.74 -7.43 -4.11
CA GLN A 156 14.46 -7.71 -5.53
C GLN A 156 12.98 -7.98 -5.84
N LEU A 157 12.09 -7.26 -5.16
CA LEU A 157 10.64 -7.46 -5.23
C LEU A 157 10.02 -6.79 -6.45
N TYR A 158 8.89 -7.36 -6.91
CA TYR A 158 7.89 -6.57 -7.62
C TYR A 158 7.11 -5.73 -6.62
N VAL A 159 6.68 -4.54 -7.02
CA VAL A 159 5.80 -3.68 -6.22
C VAL A 159 4.48 -3.50 -6.93
N MET A 160 3.38 -3.85 -6.27
CA MET A 160 2.05 -3.47 -6.71
C MET A 160 1.65 -2.17 -6.02
N THR A 161 1.45 -1.10 -6.79
CA THR A 161 1.15 0.24 -6.27
C THR A 161 0.25 1.03 -7.22
N ASP A 162 -0.61 1.88 -6.67
CA ASP A 162 -1.35 2.91 -7.42
C ASP A 162 -0.65 4.29 -7.39
N ASP A 163 0.49 4.41 -6.71
CA ASP A 163 1.20 5.68 -6.53
C ASP A 163 2.15 6.01 -7.71
N PHE A 164 1.93 7.18 -8.29
CA PHE A 164 2.74 7.69 -9.39
C PHE A 164 4.19 7.97 -8.99
N ASP A 165 4.48 8.23 -7.72
CA ASP A 165 5.82 8.59 -7.25
C ASP A 165 6.83 7.44 -7.38
N TYR A 166 6.34 6.21 -7.55
CA TYR A 166 7.15 5.02 -7.81
C TYR A 166 7.62 4.92 -9.26
N VAL A 167 7.07 5.70 -10.20
CA VAL A 167 7.25 5.52 -11.66
C VAL A 167 8.71 5.69 -12.14
N ASN A 168 9.57 6.33 -11.34
CA ASN A 168 10.99 6.55 -11.64
C ASN A 168 11.91 5.89 -10.59
N SER A 169 11.39 4.93 -9.81
CA SER A 169 12.16 4.21 -8.77
C SER A 169 13.16 3.19 -9.33
N GLY A 170 12.97 2.75 -10.59
CA GLY A 170 13.72 1.64 -11.18
C GLY A 170 13.23 0.25 -10.76
N LEU A 171 12.21 0.16 -9.91
CA LEU A 171 11.59 -1.10 -9.50
C LEU A 171 10.76 -1.72 -10.61
N LYS A 172 10.44 -3.02 -10.46
CA LYS A 172 9.44 -3.70 -11.28
C LYS A 172 8.06 -3.43 -10.67
N ILE A 173 7.17 -2.79 -11.41
CA ILE A 173 5.91 -2.25 -10.90
C ILE A 173 4.73 -2.96 -11.56
N ILE A 174 3.70 -3.26 -10.77
CA ILE A 174 2.38 -3.69 -11.21
C ILE A 174 1.39 -2.60 -10.82
N THR A 175 0.59 -2.08 -11.76
CA THR A 175 -0.31 -0.96 -11.47
C THR A 175 -1.55 -0.92 -12.34
N ALA A 176 -2.66 -0.44 -11.78
CA ALA A 176 -3.86 -0.04 -12.50
C ALA A 176 -3.94 1.49 -12.71
N ASN A 177 -2.92 2.24 -12.26
CA ASN A 177 -2.84 3.68 -12.47
C ASN A 177 -2.43 3.99 -13.91
N ASN A 178 -3.40 4.41 -14.72
CA ASN A 178 -3.17 4.75 -16.13
C ASN A 178 -2.08 5.81 -16.34
N ARG A 179 -1.85 6.71 -15.38
CA ARG A 179 -0.79 7.74 -15.49
C ARG A 179 0.61 7.11 -15.54
N MET A 180 0.78 5.91 -15.02
CA MET A 180 2.05 5.17 -15.03
C MET A 180 2.22 4.28 -16.28
N LEU A 181 1.13 4.04 -17.01
CA LEU A 181 1.09 3.16 -18.19
C LEU A 181 1.22 3.91 -19.53
N THR A 182 1.04 5.23 -19.52
CA THR A 182 1.17 6.13 -20.69
C THR A 182 2.53 6.79 -20.75
#